data_AF-A0A3B3RKE9-F1
#
_entry.id   AF-A0A3B3RKE9-F1
#
_cell.length_a   1.000
_cell.length_b   1.000
_cell.length_c   1.000
_cell.angle_alpha   90.00
_cell.angle_beta   90.00
_cell.angle_gamma   90.00
#
_symmetry.space_group_name_H-M   'P 1'
#
loop_
_entity.id
_entity.type
_entity.pdbx_description
1 polymer ?
#
loop_
_entity_poly.entity_id
_entity_poly.type
_entity_poly.pdbx_seq_one_letter_code
_entity_poly.pdbx_strand_id
1 'polypeptide(L)'
;MVEHRWLSKLKEEIGKSPVAVNTGIGFILLGLEKITDLEFQCPCNPYRNAWFSSAFFVIPAIMSIIMMLILKKFRCASGKCLEQCGKLMSYVMPAVVWLTLLFFDGKYYTCAATSWEGDYVNVYSGGPLKWCQPLQVNEAEMEQRRLLFEDYMFQSQVGNLQ
;
A
#
# COMPACT_ATOMS: atom_id res chain seq x y z
N MET A 1 30.76 -3.36 -11.37
CA MET A 1 30.67 -3.51 -12.84
C MET A 1 29.49 -4.39 -13.31
N VAL A 2 28.95 -5.29 -12.46
CA VAL A 2 27.76 -6.10 -12.75
C VAL A 2 26.47 -5.25 -12.78
N GLU A 3 26.39 -4.19 -11.95
CA GLU A 3 25.20 -3.34 -11.82
C GLU A 3 24.76 -2.64 -13.11
N HIS A 4 25.70 -2.07 -13.87
CA HIS A 4 25.34 -1.36 -15.09
C HIS A 4 24.85 -2.27 -16.21
N ARG A 5 25.29 -3.55 -16.23
CA ARG A 5 24.94 -4.51 -17.28
C ARG A 5 23.50 -5.03 -17.14
N TRP A 6 23.01 -5.24 -15.91
CA TRP A 6 21.61 -5.65 -15.71
C TRP A 6 20.66 -4.48 -15.98
N LEU A 7 21.01 -3.26 -15.53
CA LEU A 7 20.23 -2.06 -15.78
C LEU A 7 20.05 -1.77 -17.27
N SER A 8 21.09 -1.99 -18.09
CA SER A 8 21.01 -1.77 -19.54
C SER A 8 20.09 -2.79 -20.22
N LYS A 9 20.17 -4.07 -19.84
CA LYS A 9 19.27 -5.11 -20.36
C LYS A 9 17.81 -4.82 -20.01
N LEU A 10 17.56 -4.44 -18.76
CA LEU A 10 16.21 -4.15 -18.27
C LEU A 10 15.58 -2.95 -19.02
N LYS A 11 16.38 -1.93 -19.35
CA LYS A 11 15.93 -0.81 -20.20
C LYS A 11 15.59 -1.25 -21.63
N GLU A 12 16.38 -2.15 -22.19
CA GLU A 12 16.14 -2.70 -23.53
C GLU A 12 14.84 -3.51 -23.57
N GLU A 13 14.58 -4.31 -22.54
CA GLU A 13 13.33 -5.07 -22.37
C GLU A 13 12.11 -4.15 -22.27
N ILE A 14 12.20 -3.08 -21.46
CA ILE A 14 11.16 -2.05 -21.32
C ILE A 14 10.83 -1.41 -22.68
N GLY A 15 11.85 -1.15 -23.50
CA GLY A 15 11.68 -0.57 -24.83
C GLY A 15 10.98 -1.49 -25.82
N LYS A 16 11.14 -2.82 -25.68
CA LYS A 16 10.53 -3.82 -26.58
C LYS A 16 9.06 -4.08 -26.27
N SER A 17 8.67 -4.11 -24.99
CA SER A 17 7.27 -4.31 -24.60
C SER A 17 6.93 -3.61 -23.27
N PRO A 18 6.53 -2.33 -23.30
CA PRO A 18 6.20 -1.59 -22.09
C PRO A 18 5.02 -2.18 -21.32
N VAL A 19 4.09 -2.85 -22.02
CA VAL A 19 2.94 -3.51 -21.39
C VAL A 19 3.38 -4.72 -20.56
N ALA A 20 4.20 -5.62 -21.12
CA ALA A 20 4.63 -6.83 -20.44
C ALA A 20 5.45 -6.53 -19.17
N VAL A 21 6.32 -5.51 -19.21
CA VAL A 21 7.12 -5.12 -18.05
C VAL A 21 6.26 -4.50 -16.95
N ASN A 22 5.29 -3.64 -17.30
CA ASN A 22 4.36 -3.08 -16.31
C ASN A 22 3.50 -4.17 -15.65
N THR A 23 3.07 -5.17 -16.41
CA THR A 23 2.37 -6.35 -15.87
C THR A 23 3.26 -7.13 -14.90
N GLY A 24 4.53 -7.37 -15.25
CA GLY A 24 5.48 -8.04 -14.36
C GLY A 24 5.72 -7.28 -13.05
N ILE A 25 5.86 -5.94 -13.12
CA ILE A 25 5.98 -5.08 -11.93
C ILE A 25 4.72 -5.17 -11.07
N GLY A 26 3.53 -5.19 -11.67
CA GLY A 26 2.27 -5.37 -10.96
C GLY A 26 2.22 -6.68 -10.16
N PHE A 27 2.64 -7.80 -10.75
CA PHE A 27 2.72 -9.09 -10.05
C PHE A 27 3.72 -9.07 -8.88
N ILE A 28 4.86 -8.42 -9.06
CA ILE A 28 5.85 -8.27 -7.99
C ILE A 28 5.27 -7.45 -6.83
N LEU A 29 4.60 -6.33 -7.12
CA LEU A 29 3.95 -5.49 -6.12
C LEU A 29 2.84 -6.23 -5.37
N LEU A 30 2.05 -7.05 -6.08
CA LEU A 30 1.03 -7.90 -5.48
C LEU A 30 1.64 -8.97 -4.55
N GLY A 31 2.75 -9.61 -4.97
CA GLY A 31 3.48 -10.54 -4.10
C GLY A 31 4.03 -9.87 -2.85
N LEU A 32 4.59 -8.66 -2.99
CA LEU A 32 5.08 -7.85 -1.86
C LEU A 32 3.95 -7.48 -0.90
N GLU A 33 2.79 -7.08 -1.41
CA GLU A 33 1.62 -6.76 -0.57
C GLU A 33 1.20 -7.97 0.27
N LYS A 34 1.15 -9.17 -0.32
CA LYS A 34 0.83 -10.41 0.41
C LYS A 34 1.87 -10.73 1.49
N ILE A 35 3.15 -10.44 1.27
CA ILE A 35 4.19 -10.62 2.29
C ILE A 35 4.01 -9.62 3.42
N THR A 36 3.78 -8.34 3.10
CA THR A 36 3.58 -7.32 4.14
C THR A 36 2.30 -7.56 4.94
N ASP A 37 1.26 -8.15 4.33
CA ASP A 37 0.02 -8.52 5.01
C ASP A 37 0.24 -9.66 6.03
N LEU A 38 1.07 -10.65 5.68
CA LEU A 38 1.42 -11.74 6.60
C LEU A 38 2.11 -11.23 7.88
N GLU A 39 2.99 -10.24 7.75
CA GLU A 39 3.71 -9.65 8.87
C GLU A 39 2.93 -8.56 9.60
N PHE A 40 1.86 -8.04 8.99
CA PHE A 40 1.11 -6.93 9.57
C PHE A 40 0.33 -7.35 10.81
N GLN A 41 0.62 -6.65 11.92
CA GLN A 41 -0.11 -6.76 13.17
C GLN A 41 -0.44 -5.38 13.69
N CYS A 42 -1.73 -5.04 13.72
CA CYS A 42 -2.16 -3.75 14.25
C CYS A 42 -1.89 -3.71 15.76
N PRO A 43 -1.27 -2.65 16.30
CA PRO A 43 -1.01 -2.55 17.73
C PRO A 43 -2.28 -2.33 18.56
N CYS A 44 -3.40 -2.03 17.91
CA CYS A 44 -4.70 -1.77 18.55
C CYS A 44 -4.57 -0.78 19.71
N ASN A 45 -3.90 0.34 19.46
CA ASN A 45 -3.75 1.45 20.38
C ASN A 45 -4.05 2.77 19.64
N PRO A 46 -5.04 3.58 20.08
CA PRO A 46 -5.52 4.74 19.33
C PRO A 46 -4.43 5.78 19.04
N TYR A 47 -3.42 5.89 19.91
CA TYR A 47 -2.33 6.85 19.74
C TYR A 47 -1.28 6.41 18.72
N ARG A 48 -1.21 5.10 18.42
CA ARG A 48 -0.16 4.51 17.57
C ARG A 48 -0.69 3.91 16.27
N ASN A 49 -1.97 3.55 16.23
CA ASN A 49 -2.62 2.89 15.11
C ASN A 49 -2.41 3.63 13.78
N ALA A 50 -2.77 4.91 13.74
CA ALA A 50 -2.63 5.74 12.54
C ALA A 50 -1.18 5.88 12.10
N TRP A 51 -0.27 6.20 13.03
CA TRP A 51 1.15 6.37 12.72
C TRP A 51 1.77 5.06 12.21
N PHE A 52 1.60 3.97 12.94
CA PHE A 52 2.15 2.66 12.60
C PHE A 52 1.63 2.17 11.24
N SER A 53 0.32 2.24 11.02
CA SER A 53 -0.27 1.82 9.75
C SER A 53 0.15 2.72 8.58
N SER A 54 0.22 4.04 8.77
CA SER A 54 0.64 4.98 7.72
C SER A 54 2.04 4.69 7.18
N ALA A 55 2.95 4.14 8.00
CA ALA A 55 4.29 3.78 7.57
C ALA A 55 4.28 2.72 6.44
N PHE A 56 3.34 1.78 6.46
CA PHE A 56 3.18 0.76 5.40
C PHE A 56 2.63 1.34 4.09
N PHE A 57 1.87 2.44 4.15
CA PHE A 57 1.47 3.19 2.95
C PHE A 57 2.65 3.99 2.39
N VAL A 58 3.33 4.75 3.24
CA VAL A 58 4.29 5.78 2.83
C VAL A 58 5.64 5.20 2.43
N ILE A 59 6.21 4.29 3.23
CA ILE A 59 7.59 3.82 3.00
C ILE A 59 7.72 3.08 1.67
N PRO A 60 6.89 2.07 1.34
CA PRO A 60 7.05 1.34 0.08
C PRO A 60 6.68 2.20 -1.14
N ALA A 61 5.71 3.11 -0.99
CA ALA A 61 5.38 4.09 -2.03
C ALA A 61 6.59 4.98 -2.37
N ILE A 62 7.24 5.58 -1.36
CA ILE A 62 8.45 6.39 -1.57
C ILE A 62 9.58 5.54 -2.17
N MET A 63 9.82 4.33 -1.66
CA MET A 63 10.85 3.44 -2.19
C MET A 63 10.63 3.10 -3.66
N SER A 64 9.38 2.85 -4.06
CA SER A 64 9.02 2.57 -5.46
C SER A 64 9.26 3.77 -6.38
N ILE A 65 8.96 4.99 -5.91
CA ILE A 65 9.21 6.24 -6.64
C ILE A 65 10.72 6.45 -6.83
N ILE A 66 11.52 6.30 -5.76
CA ILE A 66 12.98 6.43 -5.81
C ILE A 66 13.57 5.42 -6.79
N MET A 67 13.14 4.16 -6.74
CA MET A 67 13.61 3.11 -7.65
C MET A 67 13.30 3.48 -9.12
N MET A 68 12.09 3.97 -9.40
CA MET A 68 11.73 4.44 -10.74
C MET A 68 12.55 5.65 -11.20
N LEU A 69 12.84 6.60 -10.31
CA LEU A 69 13.68 7.76 -10.62
C LEU A 69 15.10 7.35 -11.01
N ILE A 70 15.69 6.38 -10.30
CA ILE A 70 17.02 5.82 -10.59
C ILE A 70 17.01 5.10 -11.94
N LEU A 71 16.03 4.21 -12.18
CA LEU A 71 15.93 3.43 -13.42
C LEU A 71 15.80 4.34 -14.64
N LYS A 72 14.94 5.35 -14.58
CA LYS A 72 14.69 6.26 -15.70
C LYS A 72 15.74 7.37 -15.83
N LYS A 73 16.76 7.42 -14.96
CA LYS A 73 17.84 8.43 -14.95
C LYS A 73 17.27 9.84 -15.15
N PHE A 74 16.43 10.30 -14.21
CA PHE A 74 15.86 11.64 -14.29
C PHE A 74 16.99 12.70 -14.41
N ARG A 75 17.06 13.39 -15.55
CA ARG A 75 18.03 14.47 -15.82
C ARG A 75 17.25 15.70 -16.29
N CYS A 76 16.92 16.63 -15.39
CA CYS A 76 16.51 17.98 -15.81
C CYS A 76 17.76 18.83 -16.03
N ALA A 77 18.39 18.68 -17.20
CA ALA A 77 19.58 19.44 -17.59
C ALA A 77 19.30 20.48 -18.70
N SER A 78 18.06 20.62 -19.16
CA SER A 78 17.67 21.60 -20.17
C SER A 78 16.23 21.99 -19.89
N GLY A 79 15.87 23.27 -20.04
CA GLY A 79 14.63 23.93 -19.55
C GLY A 79 13.28 23.40 -20.05
N LYS A 80 13.19 22.14 -20.47
CA LYS A 80 11.97 21.40 -20.86
C LYS A 80 11.47 20.44 -19.76
N CYS A 81 11.69 20.77 -18.49
CA CYS A 81 11.25 19.91 -17.37
C CYS A 81 9.70 19.77 -17.35
N LEU A 82 8.95 20.76 -17.88
CA LEU A 82 7.48 20.74 -18.00
C LEU A 82 6.96 19.69 -19.00
N GLU A 83 7.64 19.46 -20.13
CA GLU A 83 7.29 18.43 -21.13
C GLU A 83 7.63 17.02 -20.61
N GLN A 84 8.66 16.93 -19.76
CA GLN A 84 9.03 15.70 -19.04
C GLN A 84 8.09 15.40 -17.87
N CYS A 85 7.46 16.42 -17.26
CA CYS A 85 6.42 16.24 -16.23
C CYS A 85 5.16 15.55 -16.77
N GLY A 86 4.87 15.62 -18.08
CA GLY A 86 3.86 14.76 -18.70
C GLY A 86 4.15 13.26 -18.56
N LYS A 87 5.45 12.90 -18.39
CA LYS A 87 5.90 11.53 -18.08
C LYS A 87 6.01 11.24 -16.58
N LEU A 88 5.70 12.20 -15.70
CA LEU A 88 5.72 12.05 -14.23
C LEU A 88 4.78 10.92 -13.79
N MET A 89 3.65 10.77 -14.47
CA MET A 89 2.69 9.66 -14.26
C MET A 89 3.40 8.31 -14.25
N SER A 90 4.33 8.08 -15.18
CA SER A 90 5.04 6.82 -15.28
C SER A 90 6.00 6.53 -14.11
N TYR A 91 6.41 7.55 -13.34
CA TYR A 91 7.27 7.39 -12.16
C TYR A 91 6.44 7.08 -10.91
N VAL A 92 5.23 7.65 -10.84
CA VAL A 92 4.33 7.46 -9.70
C VAL A 92 3.47 6.21 -9.86
N MET A 93 3.32 5.66 -11.08
CA MET A 93 2.52 4.45 -11.35
C MET A 93 2.74 3.31 -10.32
N PRO A 94 3.97 2.88 -10.00
CA PRO A 94 4.17 1.81 -9.01
C PRO A 94 3.67 2.17 -7.62
N ALA A 95 3.83 3.44 -7.20
CA ALA A 95 3.28 3.92 -5.93
C ALA A 95 1.75 3.96 -5.95
N VAL A 96 1.14 4.38 -7.07
CA VAL A 96 -0.33 4.33 -7.22
C VAL A 96 -0.82 2.90 -7.09
N VAL A 97 -0.22 1.96 -7.82
CA VAL A 97 -0.57 0.53 -7.76
C VAL A 97 -0.42 0.01 -6.33
N TRP A 98 0.70 0.33 -5.66
CA TRP A 98 0.93 -0.05 -4.26
C TRP A 98 -0.18 0.45 -3.33
N LEU A 99 -0.49 1.74 -3.39
CA LEU A 99 -1.53 2.34 -2.56
C LEU A 99 -2.89 1.71 -2.86
N THR A 100 -3.23 1.51 -4.13
CA THR A 100 -4.48 0.85 -4.54
C THR A 100 -4.58 -0.58 -3.99
N LEU A 101 -3.50 -1.36 -4.00
CA LEU A 101 -3.49 -2.70 -3.40
C LEU A 101 -3.75 -2.64 -1.89
N LEU A 102 -3.11 -1.73 -1.17
CA LEU A 102 -3.32 -1.55 0.28
C LEU A 102 -4.75 -1.09 0.61
N PHE A 103 -5.33 -0.21 -0.20
CA PHE A 103 -6.73 0.22 -0.04
C PHE A 103 -7.71 -0.92 -0.32
N PHE A 104 -7.44 -1.76 -1.31
CA PHE A 104 -8.29 -2.93 -1.58
C PHE A 104 -8.21 -3.99 -0.47
N ASP A 105 -7.03 -4.23 0.11
CA ASP A 105 -6.87 -5.12 1.27
C ASP A 105 -7.48 -4.51 2.55
N GLY A 106 -7.38 -3.19 2.71
CA GLY A 106 -8.09 -2.38 3.70
C GLY A 106 -7.70 -2.57 5.17
N LYS A 107 -6.95 -3.61 5.53
CA LYS A 107 -6.47 -3.87 6.91
C LYS A 107 -5.65 -2.72 7.49
N TYR A 108 -4.82 -2.11 6.66
CA TYR A 108 -4.02 -0.96 7.04
C TYR A 108 -4.91 0.25 7.32
N TYR A 109 -5.89 0.52 6.44
CA TYR A 109 -6.82 1.63 6.63
C TYR A 109 -7.71 1.43 7.86
N THR A 110 -8.28 0.24 8.04
CA THR A 110 -9.13 -0.07 9.21
C THR A 110 -8.33 0.02 10.50
N CYS A 111 -7.07 -0.45 10.53
CA CYS A 111 -6.19 -0.24 11.67
C CYS A 111 -5.97 1.26 11.92
N ALA A 112 -5.67 2.06 10.90
CA ALA A 112 -5.44 3.50 11.05
C ALA A 112 -6.68 4.26 11.55
N ALA A 113 -7.88 3.86 11.11
CA ALA A 113 -9.16 4.45 11.50
C ALA A 113 -9.67 3.94 12.87
N THR A 114 -9.12 2.82 13.37
CA THR A 114 -9.50 2.25 14.66
C THR A 114 -9.02 3.16 15.80
N SER A 115 -9.98 3.69 16.57
CA SER A 115 -9.74 4.64 17.65
C SER A 115 -9.82 4.01 19.05
N TRP A 116 -9.67 2.70 19.17
CA TRP A 116 -9.82 1.98 20.43
C TRP A 116 -8.70 1.00 20.72
N GLU A 117 -8.59 0.70 22.01
CA GLU A 117 -7.69 -0.32 22.52
C GLU A 117 -8.32 -1.71 22.42
N GLY A 118 -7.49 -2.70 22.12
CA GLY A 118 -7.96 -4.07 21.96
C GLY A 118 -6.84 -5.04 21.60
N ASP A 119 -7.23 -6.27 21.32
CA ASP A 119 -6.33 -7.30 20.84
C ASP A 119 -6.54 -7.52 19.34
N TYR A 120 -5.43 -7.67 18.61
CA TYR A 120 -5.48 -7.95 17.18
C TYR A 120 -5.72 -9.44 16.94
N VAL A 121 -6.96 -9.81 16.65
CA VAL A 121 -7.41 -11.20 16.56
C VAL A 121 -8.06 -11.51 15.21
N ASN A 122 -8.12 -12.80 14.86
CA ASN A 122 -8.89 -13.25 13.70
C ASN A 122 -10.39 -13.22 14.05
N VAL A 123 -11.22 -12.70 13.15
CA VAL A 123 -12.68 -12.67 13.32
C VAL A 123 -13.27 -14.09 13.34
N TYR A 124 -12.70 -14.99 12.53
CA TYR A 124 -13.08 -16.40 12.45
C TYR A 124 -11.82 -17.27 12.63
N SER A 125 -11.94 -18.40 13.34
CA SER A 125 -10.83 -19.36 13.46
C SER A 125 -10.43 -19.88 12.08
N GLY A 126 -9.24 -19.47 11.60
CA GLY A 126 -8.73 -19.82 10.28
C GLY A 126 -9.14 -18.88 9.13
N GLY A 127 -9.87 -17.80 9.41
CA GLY A 127 -10.21 -16.77 8.43
C GLY A 127 -9.08 -15.75 8.23
N PRO A 128 -8.93 -15.15 7.02
CA PRO A 128 -7.91 -14.13 6.75
C PRO A 128 -8.25 -12.75 7.33
N LEU A 129 -9.47 -12.57 7.85
CA LEU A 129 -9.95 -11.29 8.36
C LEU A 129 -9.53 -11.11 9.82
N LYS A 130 -8.67 -10.13 10.07
CA LYS A 130 -8.20 -9.70 11.39
C LYS A 130 -8.76 -8.34 11.75
N TRP A 131 -9.02 -8.12 13.03
CA TRP A 131 -9.54 -6.86 13.54
C TRP A 131 -9.06 -6.61 14.98
N CYS A 132 -9.19 -5.36 15.45
CA CYS A 132 -8.92 -5.00 16.83
C CYS A 132 -10.15 -5.24 17.70
N GLN A 133 -10.17 -6.37 18.41
CA GLN A 133 -11.26 -6.70 19.33
C GLN A 133 -11.10 -5.92 20.64
N PRO A 134 -12.08 -5.09 21.05
CA PRO A 134 -12.02 -4.32 22.29
C PRO A 134 -12.07 -5.23 23.53
N LEU A 135 -11.27 -4.92 24.56
CA LEU A 135 -11.04 -5.80 25.72
C LEU A 135 -12.09 -5.69 26.84
N GLN A 136 -12.92 -4.64 26.89
CA GLN A 136 -13.83 -4.37 28.02
C GLN A 136 -15.07 -3.57 27.61
N VAL A 137 -15.88 -4.11 26.69
CA VAL A 137 -17.11 -3.45 26.21
C VAL A 137 -18.31 -4.37 26.37
N ASN A 138 -19.49 -3.78 26.50
CA ASN A 138 -20.73 -4.56 26.51
C ASN A 138 -21.04 -5.12 25.11
N GLU A 139 -22.01 -6.05 25.01
CA GLU A 139 -22.35 -6.69 23.73
C GLU A 139 -22.81 -5.70 22.67
N ALA A 140 -23.60 -4.69 23.05
CA ALA A 140 -24.12 -3.67 22.12
C ALA A 140 -22.99 -2.78 21.56
N GLU A 141 -22.03 -2.38 22.39
CA GLU A 141 -20.84 -1.62 21.99
C GLU A 141 -19.91 -2.45 21.11
N MET A 142 -19.80 -3.75 21.39
CA MET A 142 -19.03 -4.68 20.56
C MET A 142 -19.62 -4.78 19.15
N GLU A 143 -20.95 -4.96 19.06
CA GLU A 143 -21.68 -4.99 17.79
C GLU A 143 -21.52 -3.67 17.02
N GLN A 144 -21.68 -2.53 17.71
CA GLN A 144 -21.49 -1.21 17.12
C GLN A 144 -20.07 -1.03 16.56
N ARG A 145 -19.03 -1.45 17.30
CA ARG A 145 -17.63 -1.36 16.82
C ARG A 145 -17.35 -2.29 15.66
N ARG A 146 -18.02 -3.44 15.60
CA ARG A 146 -17.93 -4.37 14.47
C ARG A 146 -18.54 -3.76 13.21
N LEU A 147 -19.73 -3.16 13.31
CA LEU A 147 -20.35 -2.41 12.22
C LEU A 147 -19.47 -1.24 11.75
N LEU A 148 -18.87 -0.52 12.69
CA LEU A 148 -17.94 0.57 12.36
C LEU A 148 -16.67 0.07 11.67
N PHE A 149 -16.14 -1.08 12.08
CA PHE A 149 -14.99 -1.72 11.42
C PHE A 149 -15.34 -2.16 9.98
N GLU A 150 -16.54 -2.72 9.77
CA GLU A 150 -17.04 -3.07 8.44
C GLU A 150 -17.22 -1.82 7.56
N ASP A 151 -17.69 -0.71 8.13
CA ASP A 151 -17.79 0.58 7.44
C ASP A 151 -16.40 1.11 7.03
N TYR A 152 -15.42 1.09 7.94
CA TYR A 152 -14.04 1.46 7.60
C TYR A 152 -13.45 0.57 6.50
N MET A 153 -13.77 -0.72 6.51
CA MET A 153 -13.33 -1.66 5.48
C MET A 153 -13.94 -1.28 4.12
N PHE A 154 -15.23 -0.95 4.10
CA PHE A 154 -15.92 -0.47 2.92
C PHE A 154 -15.32 0.86 2.40
N GLN A 155 -15.15 1.85 3.28
CA GLN A 155 -14.53 3.15 2.95
C GLN A 155 -13.13 3.00 2.36
N SER A 156 -12.36 1.99 2.79
CA SER A 156 -11.03 1.75 2.23
C SER A 156 -11.08 1.39 0.74
N GLN A 157 -12.07 0.59 0.33
CA GLN A 157 -12.19 0.07 -1.04
C GLN A 157 -12.85 1.05 -2.01
N VAL A 158 -13.87 1.77 -1.54
CA VAL A 158 -14.66 2.66 -2.40
C VAL A 158 -14.38 4.15 -2.19
N GLY A 159 -13.57 4.49 -1.18
CA GLY A 159 -13.37 5.86 -0.73
C GLY A 159 -14.56 6.38 0.09
N ASN A 160 -14.41 7.57 0.66
CA ASN A 160 -15.49 8.21 1.42
C ASN A 160 -16.57 8.71 0.43
N LEU A 161 -17.61 7.91 0.20
CA LEU A 161 -18.83 8.33 -0.50
C LEU A 161 -19.77 9.00 0.51
N GLN A 162 -19.41 10.19 0.99
CA GLN A 162 -20.25 11.06 1.80
C GLN A 162 -20.12 12.52 1.36
#